data_AF-A0A3E0MU77-F1
#
_entry.id   AF-A0A3E0MU77-F1
#
_cell.length_a   1.000
_cell.length_b   1.000
_cell.length_c   1.000
_cell.angle_alpha   90.00
_cell.angle_beta   90.00
_cell.angle_gamma   90.00
#
_symmetry.space_group_name_H-M   'P 1'
#
loop_
_entity.id
_entity.type
_entity.pdbx_description
1 polymer ?
#
loop_
_entity_poly.entity_id
_entity_poly.type
_entity_poly.pdbx_seq_one_letter_code
_entity_poly.pdbx_strand_id
1 'polypeptide(L)'
;MKLDTFLKSKVRWHLGYNTTSIPAGDLARLEEALDNVPDSFWYSKIVEQVERCDEAEKRTDMTGTMNNSTVPRGRVESIAGDVDRTIATTDFKETLKTWTQIYMYETDRLALHLYVPNYRNPEQARYRFNREGAEFIQALPGPADVAVGTRILLETNHR
;
A
#
# COMPACT_ATOMS: atom_id res chain seq x y z
N MET A 1 15.22 -9.88 5.70
CA MET A 1 14.08 -10.50 6.44
C MET A 1 12.83 -10.39 5.59
N LYS A 2 11.86 -11.32 5.73
CA LYS A 2 10.61 -11.30 4.95
C LYS A 2 9.46 -10.70 5.76
N LEU A 3 8.70 -9.79 5.14
CA LEU A 3 7.44 -9.29 5.72
C LEU A 3 6.38 -10.40 5.76
N ASP A 4 5.62 -10.44 6.85
CA ASP A 4 4.50 -11.36 7.00
C ASP A 4 3.47 -11.14 5.88
N THR A 5 2.84 -12.23 5.45
CA THR A 5 1.82 -12.26 4.38
C THR A 5 0.70 -11.25 4.59
N PHE A 6 0.27 -11.06 5.85
CA PHE A 6 -0.76 -10.09 6.19
C PHE A 6 -0.27 -8.65 6.03
N LEU A 7 0.93 -8.34 6.52
CA LEU A 7 1.54 -7.01 6.36
C LEU A 7 1.79 -6.67 4.88
N LYS A 8 2.22 -7.64 4.08
CA LYS A 8 2.34 -7.45 2.63
C LYS A 8 0.99 -7.11 2.00
N SER A 9 -0.10 -7.76 2.41
CA SER A 9 -1.44 -7.44 1.91
C SER A 9 -1.86 -6.02 2.29
N LYS A 10 -1.56 -5.56 3.50
CA LYS A 10 -1.83 -4.17 3.92
C LYS A 10 -1.03 -3.15 3.12
N VAL A 11 0.26 -3.39 2.92
CA VAL A 11 1.09 -2.48 2.11
C VAL A 11 0.54 -2.39 0.67
N ARG A 12 0.15 -3.52 0.08
CA ARG A 12 -0.51 -3.52 -1.23
C ARG A 12 -1.81 -2.69 -1.22
N TRP A 13 -2.63 -2.81 -0.18
CA TRP A 13 -3.85 -2.02 -0.04
C TRP A 13 -3.57 -0.50 0.03
N HIS A 14 -2.71 -0.06 0.95
CA HIS A 14 -2.46 1.37 1.17
C HIS A 14 -1.82 2.04 -0.05
N LEU A 15 -0.90 1.36 -0.73
CA LEU A 15 -0.25 1.87 -1.93
C LEU A 15 -1.11 1.74 -3.20
N GLY A 16 -2.31 1.13 -3.11
CA GLY A 16 -3.23 0.97 -4.23
C GLY A 16 -2.85 -0.14 -5.21
N TYR A 17 -2.07 -1.13 -4.77
CA TYR A 17 -1.62 -2.25 -5.58
C TYR A 17 -2.69 -3.32 -5.77
N ASN A 18 -3.43 -3.26 -6.88
CA ASN A 18 -4.34 -4.31 -7.30
C ASN A 18 -3.76 -5.11 -8.47
N THR A 19 -3.68 -6.44 -8.31
CA THR A 19 -3.03 -7.41 -9.21
C THR A 19 -3.49 -7.35 -10.65
N THR A 20 -4.73 -6.92 -10.90
CA THR A 20 -5.31 -6.90 -12.26
C THR A 20 -4.93 -5.67 -13.07
N SER A 21 -4.38 -4.65 -12.43
CA SER A 21 -4.53 -3.28 -12.92
C SER A 21 -3.25 -2.46 -12.98
N ILE A 22 -2.15 -3.04 -12.52
CA ILE A 22 -0.83 -2.42 -12.40
C ILE A 22 0.15 -3.16 -13.30
N PRO A 23 1.14 -2.44 -13.87
CA PRO A 23 2.25 -3.06 -14.58
C PRO A 23 2.91 -4.21 -13.81
N ALA A 24 3.18 -5.31 -14.50
CA ALA A 24 3.82 -6.48 -13.87
C ALA A 24 5.23 -6.15 -13.34
N GLY A 25 5.94 -5.21 -13.99
CA GLY A 25 7.26 -4.75 -13.56
C GLY A 25 7.23 -4.03 -12.20
N ASP A 26 6.29 -3.11 -12.01
CA ASP A 26 6.17 -2.38 -10.74
C ASP A 26 5.63 -3.28 -9.61
N LEU A 27 4.78 -4.26 -9.94
CA LEU A 27 4.40 -5.30 -8.99
C LEU A 27 5.60 -6.14 -8.55
N ALA A 28 6.46 -6.56 -9.48
CA ALA A 28 7.66 -7.32 -9.17
C ALA A 28 8.64 -6.52 -8.29
N ARG A 29 8.81 -5.21 -8.56
CA ARG A 29 9.62 -4.31 -7.72
C ARG A 29 9.08 -4.21 -6.29
N LEU A 30 7.76 -4.10 -6.12
CA LEU A 30 7.14 -4.10 -4.80
C LEU A 30 7.38 -5.42 -4.06
N GLU A 31 7.20 -6.57 -4.72
CA GLU A 31 7.44 -7.86 -4.09
C GLU A 31 8.90 -8.03 -3.67
N GLU A 32 9.84 -7.62 -4.53
CA GLU A 32 11.27 -7.64 -4.22
C GLU A 32 11.60 -6.73 -3.02
N ALA A 33 11.07 -5.51 -2.99
CA ALA A 33 11.27 -4.58 -1.87
C ALA A 33 10.69 -5.12 -0.54
N LEU A 34 9.57 -5.84 -0.60
CA LEU A 34 8.94 -6.45 0.59
C LEU A 34 9.66 -7.72 1.08
N ASP A 35 10.32 -8.46 0.18
CA ASP A 35 11.11 -9.64 0.53
C ASP A 35 12.54 -9.29 0.95
N ASN A 36 13.08 -8.16 0.48
CA ASN A 36 14.45 -7.72 0.73
C ASN A 36 14.54 -6.56 1.72
N VAL A 37 14.03 -6.75 2.94
CA VAL A 37 14.20 -5.76 4.02
C VAL A 37 15.58 -5.94 4.68
N PRO A 38 16.41 -4.87 4.77
CA PRO A 38 17.83 -4.96 5.14
C PRO A 38 18.08 -5.32 6.61
N ASP A 39 17.31 -4.76 7.55
CA ASP A 39 17.51 -4.99 8.99
C ASP A 39 16.18 -4.99 9.77
N SER A 40 16.21 -5.56 10.96
CA SER A 40 15.14 -5.57 11.96
C SER A 40 14.64 -4.18 12.35
N PHE A 41 15.51 -3.17 12.41
CA PHE A 41 15.11 -1.78 12.65
C PHE A 41 14.28 -1.21 11.50
N TRP A 42 14.64 -1.53 10.25
CA TRP A 42 13.85 -1.14 9.09
C TRP A 42 12.49 -1.83 9.07
N TYR A 43 12.45 -3.12 9.43
CA TYR A 43 11.21 -3.86 9.56
C TYR A 43 10.27 -3.20 10.59
N SER A 44 10.75 -2.87 11.79
CA SER A 44 9.92 -2.24 12.81
C SER A 44 9.41 -0.86 12.39
N LYS A 45 10.22 -0.08 11.67
CA LYS A 45 9.81 1.22 11.14
C LYS A 45 8.77 1.12 10.02
N ILE A 46 8.86 0.10 9.16
CA ILE A 46 7.84 -0.18 8.15
C ILE A 46 6.52 -0.58 8.82
N VAL A 47 6.56 -1.42 9.85
CA VAL A 47 5.36 -1.80 10.63
C VAL A 47 4.72 -0.58 11.28
N GLU A 48 5.50 0.26 11.96
CA GLU A 48 5.02 1.51 12.56
C GLU A 48 4.38 2.44 11.51
N GLN A 49 4.97 2.53 10.32
CA GLN A 49 4.42 3.34 9.23
C GLN A 49 3.10 2.76 8.69
N VAL A 50 2.97 1.44 8.58
CA VAL A 50 1.71 0.79 8.18
C VAL A 50 0.62 1.02 9.22
N GLU A 51 0.94 0.97 10.52
CA GLU A 51 -0.03 1.27 11.59
C GLU A 51 -0.51 2.73 11.54
N ARG A 52 0.39 3.68 11.21
CA ARG A 52 0.00 5.08 10.98
C ARG A 52 -0.94 5.23 9.78
N CYS A 53 -0.69 4.49 8.70
CA CYS A 53 -1.60 4.45 7.54
C CYS A 53 -2.97 3.88 7.91
N ASP A 54 -3.02 2.78 8.69
CA ASP A 54 -4.26 2.17 9.18
C ASP A 54 -5.06 3.16 10.05
N GLU A 55 -4.40 3.86 10.98
CA GLU A 55 -5.06 4.87 11.81
C GLU A 55 -5.57 6.06 11.00
N ALA A 56 -4.78 6.55 10.04
CA ALA A 56 -5.18 7.63 9.17
C ALA A 56 -6.38 7.22 8.29
N GLU A 57 -6.38 6.02 7.72
CA GLU A 57 -7.51 5.48 6.95
C GLU A 57 -8.76 5.41 7.82
N LYS A 58 -8.67 4.85 9.03
CA LYS A 58 -9.81 4.81 9.95
C LYS A 58 -10.32 6.22 10.24
N ARG A 59 -9.47 7.20 10.48
CA ARG A 59 -9.88 8.60 10.72
C ARG A 59 -10.48 9.32 9.51
N THR A 60 -10.29 8.82 8.29
CA THR A 60 -11.07 9.31 7.14
C THR A 60 -12.54 8.89 7.20
N ASP A 61 -12.88 7.85 7.98
CA ASP A 61 -14.27 7.50 8.23
C ASP A 61 -14.95 8.52 9.16
N MET A 62 -15.64 9.46 8.53
CA MET A 62 -16.44 10.50 9.20
C MET A 62 -17.72 9.97 9.85
N THR A 63 -18.11 8.71 9.58
CA THR A 63 -19.29 8.11 10.20
C THR A 63 -19.02 7.60 11.62
N GLY A 64 -17.74 7.52 12.03
CA GLY A 64 -17.35 7.00 13.33
C GLY A 64 -17.55 5.49 13.50
N THR A 65 -18.05 4.81 12.46
CA THR A 65 -18.32 3.36 12.47
C THR A 65 -17.04 2.57 12.72
N MET A 66 -15.93 3.01 12.14
CA MET A 66 -14.62 2.36 12.28
C MET A 66 -13.75 2.93 13.43
N ASN A 67 -14.17 4.02 14.08
CA ASN A 67 -13.40 4.77 15.10
C ASN A 67 -14.04 4.73 16.49
N ASN A 68 -14.59 3.61 16.92
CA ASN A 68 -15.23 3.50 18.26
C ASN A 68 -16.23 4.65 18.52
N SER A 69 -17.04 5.00 17.51
CA SER A 69 -18.00 6.11 17.53
C SER A 69 -17.40 7.51 17.79
N THR A 70 -16.08 7.65 17.69
CA THR A 70 -15.38 8.91 17.86
C THR A 70 -15.28 9.61 16.51
N VAL A 71 -16.18 10.57 16.29
CA VAL A 71 -16.17 11.40 15.08
C VAL A 71 -14.93 12.33 15.13
N PRO A 72 -14.12 12.39 14.07
CA PRO A 72 -13.01 13.33 14.00
C PRO A 72 -13.48 14.77 14.19
N ARG A 73 -12.89 15.48 15.16
CA ARG A 73 -13.31 16.84 15.53
C ARG A 73 -12.41 17.89 14.88
N GLY A 74 -13.00 18.85 14.18
CA GLY A 74 -12.25 19.96 13.58
C GLY A 74 -11.75 20.97 14.61
N ARG A 75 -12.63 21.36 15.56
CA ARG A 75 -12.27 22.25 16.68
C ARG A 75 -12.87 21.72 17.98
N VAL A 76 -12.05 21.66 19.02
CA VAL A 76 -12.46 21.32 20.38
C VAL A 76 -12.15 22.49 21.29
N GLU A 77 -13.19 23.07 21.88
CA GLU A 77 -13.05 24.08 22.91
C GLU A 77 -13.42 23.48 24.25
N SER A 78 -12.46 23.50 25.17
CA SER A 78 -12.68 23.10 26.56
C SER A 78 -12.72 24.35 27.41
N ILE A 79 -13.89 24.66 27.96
CA ILE A 79 -14.07 25.74 28.93
C ILE A 79 -13.99 25.09 30.31
N ALA A 80 -12.87 25.28 30.99
CA ALA A 80 -12.64 24.76 32.34
C ALA A 80 -13.05 25.83 33.38
N GLY A 81 -13.84 25.44 34.37
CA GLY A 81 -14.43 26.32 35.39
C GLY A 81 -15.32 25.56 36.37
N ASP A 82 -16.38 26.21 36.90
CA ASP A 82 -17.34 25.58 37.83
C ASP A 82 -18.12 24.40 37.21
N VAL A 83 -18.31 24.42 35.89
CA VAL A 83 -18.84 23.29 35.11
C VAL A 83 -18.00 23.13 33.86
N ASP A 84 -17.33 21.98 33.73
CA ASP A 84 -16.55 21.66 32.54
C ASP A 84 -17.47 21.47 31.34
N ARG A 85 -17.31 22.34 30.34
CA ARG A 85 -18.03 22.27 29.07
C ARG A 85 -17.04 22.06 27.94
N THR A 86 -17.22 20.97 27.20
CA THR A 86 -16.51 20.72 25.96
C THR A 86 -17.46 20.94 24.79
N ILE A 87 -17.22 21.99 24.00
CA ILE A 87 -17.94 22.24 22.75
C ILE A 87 -17.08 21.71 21.61
N ALA A 88 -17.62 20.75 20.87
CA ALA A 88 -16.98 20.21 19.67
C ALA A 88 -17.78 20.66 18.46
N THR A 89 -17.16 21.47 17.59
CA THR A 89 -17.75 21.87 16.31
C THR A 89 -17.00 21.19 15.19
N THR A 90 -17.72 20.53 14.30
CA THR A 90 -17.14 19.75 13.21
C THR A 90 -17.77 20.15 11.89
N ASP A 91 -16.99 20.78 11.00
CA ASP A 91 -17.31 20.78 9.58
C ASP A 91 -16.77 19.48 8.98
N PHE A 92 -17.68 18.56 8.63
CA PHE A 92 -17.34 17.27 8.07
C PHE A 92 -16.58 17.38 6.75
N LYS A 93 -16.88 18.39 5.91
CA LYS A 93 -16.26 18.53 4.59
C LYS A 93 -14.79 18.93 4.70
N GLU A 94 -14.50 19.92 5.53
CA GLU A 94 -13.12 20.37 5.75
C GLU A 94 -12.31 19.30 6.49
N THR A 95 -12.90 18.68 7.52
CA THR A 95 -12.25 17.63 8.29
C THR A 95 -11.90 16.44 7.39
N LEU A 96 -12.82 16.01 6.50
CA LEU A 96 -12.57 14.92 5.55
C LEU A 96 -11.43 15.24 4.59
N LYS A 97 -11.38 16.47 4.07
CA LYS A 97 -10.29 16.92 3.20
C LYS A 97 -8.94 16.85 3.91
N THR A 98 -8.87 17.34 5.14
CA THR A 98 -7.63 17.31 5.94
C THR A 98 -7.18 15.89 6.24
N TRP A 99 -8.07 15.00 6.68
CA TRP A 99 -7.69 13.60 6.95
C TRP A 99 -7.31 12.84 5.69
N THR A 100 -7.98 13.11 4.56
CA THR A 100 -7.58 12.53 3.27
C THR A 100 -6.18 12.97 2.88
N GLN A 101 -5.83 14.25 3.10
CA GLN A 101 -4.49 14.76 2.83
C GLN A 101 -3.43 14.14 3.75
N ILE A 102 -3.75 13.95 5.03
CA ILE A 102 -2.87 13.26 6.00
C ILE A 102 -2.66 11.81 5.57
N TYR A 103 -3.73 11.10 5.19
CA TYR A 103 -3.62 9.73 4.69
C TYR A 103 -2.71 9.65 3.46
N MET A 104 -2.89 10.53 2.48
CA MET A 104 -2.03 10.58 1.29
C MET A 104 -0.56 10.82 1.66
N TYR A 105 -0.29 11.75 2.58
CA TYR A 105 1.07 12.01 3.07
C TYR A 105 1.71 10.77 3.71
N GLU A 106 0.99 10.04 4.55
CA GLU A 106 1.53 8.83 5.18
C GLU A 106 1.74 7.69 4.17
N THR A 107 0.88 7.57 3.15
CA THR A 107 1.09 6.60 2.06
C THR A 107 2.28 6.96 1.16
N ASP A 108 2.51 8.25 0.87
CA ASP A 108 3.68 8.72 0.11
C ASP A 108 4.98 8.49 0.90
N ARG A 109 4.94 8.65 2.22
CA ARG A 109 6.07 8.32 3.08
C ARG A 109 6.38 6.81 3.10
N LEU A 110 5.36 5.96 3.16
CA LEU A 110 5.52 4.51 3.05
C LEU A 110 6.15 4.12 1.70
N ALA A 111 5.65 4.71 0.61
CA ALA A 111 6.21 4.55 -0.74
C ALA A 111 7.69 4.95 -0.82
N LEU A 112 8.06 6.06 -0.18
CA LEU A 112 9.45 6.53 -0.11
C LEU A 112 10.36 5.56 0.67
N HIS A 113 9.86 4.97 1.76
CA HIS A 113 10.61 3.98 2.53
C HIS A 113 10.85 2.67 1.75
N LEU A 114 9.91 2.27 0.89
CA LEU A 114 10.02 1.05 0.08
C LEU A 114 10.60 1.30 -1.32
N TYR A 115 10.85 2.55 -1.69
CA TYR A 115 11.30 2.96 -3.03
C TYR A 115 10.37 2.46 -4.14
N VAL A 116 9.06 2.61 -3.95
CA VAL A 116 8.01 2.10 -4.84
C VAL A 116 7.01 3.20 -5.13
N PRO A 117 6.44 3.30 -6.35
CA PRO A 117 5.43 4.33 -6.64
C PRO A 117 4.12 4.12 -5.86
N ASN A 118 3.49 5.21 -5.46
CA ASN A 118 2.19 5.23 -4.79
C ASN A 118 1.06 5.48 -5.79
N TYR A 119 0.32 4.43 -6.17
CA TYR A 119 -0.81 4.56 -7.10
C TYR A 119 -2.09 5.08 -6.47
N ARG A 120 -2.11 5.32 -5.15
CA ARG A 120 -3.23 6.01 -4.47
C ARG A 120 -3.22 7.50 -4.77
N ASN A 121 -2.06 8.09 -5.02
CA ASN A 121 -1.90 9.49 -5.37
C ASN A 121 -2.37 9.73 -6.82
N PRO A 122 -3.31 10.65 -7.08
CA PRO A 122 -3.84 10.89 -8.42
C PRO A 122 -2.79 11.36 -9.43
N GLU A 123 -1.71 12.01 -9.01
CA GLU A 123 -0.64 12.44 -9.92
C GLU A 123 0.14 11.23 -10.45
N GLN A 124 0.48 10.30 -9.56
CA GLN A 124 1.22 9.09 -9.90
C GLN A 124 0.33 8.04 -10.57
N ALA A 125 -0.95 7.99 -10.21
CA ALA A 125 -1.95 7.10 -10.82
C ALA A 125 -2.11 7.33 -12.32
N ARG A 126 -1.78 8.52 -12.85
CA ARG A 126 -1.78 8.77 -14.31
C ARG A 126 -0.80 7.86 -15.04
N TYR A 127 0.36 7.59 -14.44
CA TYR A 127 1.38 6.73 -15.02
C TYR A 127 0.97 5.25 -15.04
N ARG A 128 -0.01 4.84 -14.21
CA ARG A 128 -0.56 3.48 -14.25
C ARG A 128 -1.21 3.13 -15.60
N PHE A 129 -1.75 4.14 -16.29
CA PHE A 129 -2.39 3.96 -17.59
C PHE A 129 -1.45 4.21 -18.77
N ASN A 130 -0.33 4.88 -18.54
CA ASN A 130 0.73 5.04 -19.54
C ASN A 130 1.53 3.74 -19.62
N ARG A 131 0.95 2.72 -20.26
CA ARG A 131 1.64 1.47 -20.58
C ARG A 131 2.45 1.64 -21.86
N GLU A 132 3.77 1.55 -21.77
CA GLU A 132 4.61 1.34 -22.94
C GLU A 132 4.48 -0.13 -23.38
N GLY A 133 4.25 -0.38 -24.68
CA GLY A 133 3.83 -1.68 -25.23
C GLY A 133 4.79 -2.87 -25.02
N ALA A 134 5.93 -2.67 -24.34
CA ALA A 134 6.92 -3.70 -24.03
C ALA A 134 6.65 -4.46 -22.71
N GLU A 135 5.72 -3.99 -21.87
CA GLU A 135 5.46 -4.61 -20.55
C GLU A 135 4.51 -5.82 -20.58
N PHE A 136 3.95 -6.16 -21.75
CA PHE A 136 3.20 -7.40 -21.96
C PHE A 136 4.16 -8.59 -22.16
N ILE A 137 5.04 -8.86 -21.19
CA ILE A 137 5.69 -10.17 -21.07
C ILE A 137 5.13 -10.88 -19.85
N GLN A 138 3.80 -11.02 -19.82
CA GLN A 138 3.27 -12.32 -19.43
C GLN A 138 3.20 -13.11 -20.74
N ALA A 139 4.36 -13.63 -21.17
CA ALA A 139 4.39 -14.58 -22.26
C ALA A 139 3.31 -15.61 -21.93
N LEU A 140 2.33 -15.80 -22.84
CA LEU A 140 1.50 -17.00 -22.78
C LEU A 140 2.48 -18.13 -22.54
N PRO A 141 2.35 -18.93 -21.45
CA PRO A 141 3.21 -20.09 -21.29
C PRO A 141 3.08 -20.85 -22.60
N GLY A 142 4.18 -20.85 -23.36
CA GLY A 142 4.21 -21.54 -24.64
C GLY A 142 3.74 -22.97 -24.39
N PRO A 143 3.09 -23.61 -25.37
CA PRO A 143 2.70 -25.01 -25.22
C PRO A 143 3.88 -25.77 -24.60
N ALA A 144 3.61 -26.45 -23.48
CA ALA A 144 4.65 -27.08 -22.66
C ALA A 144 5.61 -27.84 -23.57
N ASP A 145 6.90 -27.53 -23.49
CA ASP A 145 7.93 -28.20 -24.27
C ASP A 145 7.94 -29.68 -23.89
N VAL A 146 7.25 -30.50 -24.70
CA VAL A 146 7.13 -31.96 -24.49
C VAL A 146 8.45 -32.69 -24.75
N ALA A 147 9.48 -32.01 -25.25
CA ALA A 147 10.77 -32.60 -25.62
C ALA A 147 11.87 -32.40 -24.56
N VAL A 148 11.53 -31.94 -23.35
CA VAL A 148 12.52 -31.85 -22.25
C VAL A 148 13.07 -33.25 -21.90
N GLY A 149 12.21 -34.27 -21.86
CA GLY A 149 12.61 -35.64 -21.55
C GLY A 149 13.52 -36.28 -22.60
N THR A 150 13.27 -36.04 -23.89
CA THR A 150 14.12 -36.54 -24.99
C THR A 150 15.49 -35.86 -25.01
N ARG A 151 15.58 -34.60 -24.58
CA ARG A 151 16.85 -33.85 -24.51
C ARG A 151 17.75 -34.35 -23.39
N ILE A 152 17.19 -34.59 -22.21
CA ILE A 152 17.92 -35.19 -21.07
C ILE A 152 18.42 -36.59 -21.45
N LEU A 153 17.55 -37.41 -22.07
CA LEU A 153 17.92 -38.75 -22.52
C LEU A 153 19.12 -38.73 -23.48
N LEU A 154 19.10 -37.85 -24.48
CA LEU A 154 20.18 -37.68 -25.45
C LEU A 154 21.49 -37.22 -24.80
N GLU A 155 21.43 -36.29 -23.84
CA GLU A 155 22.61 -35.84 -23.08
C GLU A 155 23.24 -36.97 -22.24
N THR A 156 22.40 -37.78 -21.57
CA THR A 156 22.90 -38.90 -20.74
C THR A 156 23.41 -40.11 -21.54
N ASN A 157 22.85 -40.38 -22.72
CA ASN A 157 23.14 -41.60 -23.47
C ASN A 157 24.10 -41.42 -24.65
N HIS A 158 24.28 -40.19 -25.13
CA HIS A 158 25.21 -39.89 -26.22
C HIS A 158 26.29 -38.91 -25.74
N ARG A 159 27.25 -39.45 -24.99
CA ARG A 159 28.55 -38.84 -24.77
C ARG A 159 29.66 -39.88 -24.95
#